data_AF-A0A6V7HS88-F1
#
_entry.id   AF-A0A6V7HS88-F1
#
_cell.length_a   1.000
_cell.length_b   1.000
_cell.length_c   1.000
_cell.angle_alpha   90.00
_cell.angle_beta   90.00
_cell.angle_gamma   90.00
#
_symmetry.space_group_name_H-M   'P 1'
#
loop_
_entity.id
_entity.type
_entity.pdbx_description
1 polymer ?
#
loop_
_entity_poly.entity_id
_entity_poly.type
_entity_poly.pdbx_seq_one_letter_code
_entity_poly.pdbx_strand_id
1 'polypeptide(L)'
;EWTRELQECSKRQRPPSLLRAISRCFLREYLLMALLQTFNEFVLRLGTPILIGQLLHYFKDESDGAFKMAVMYAIAMCSVTGINAITQTQGLFGAAHLGGKIRIAVCSLVYRKALRLSVTALGETAPGKIVNLLANDVNRFDVVSLLIQFMWSAPLLGIIVGYLLYVEVGNAGILGIIIVFLVVPIQSYTGKLASKFRLQTSIKTDERVRLMDEIISGVQVIKMYAWEKSFCSMIELARKLELNVVRKSSYIRGIYMTFNLFTTRMALYCTLVGMLFLGRPLAAEKVFVCTSYFNLLSQTMSGMFVRGVAELAECRVGVRRLQRFLMYEECDPKVTSKVSHNDEDVHLSLAVEEHSTATIANDSQKDVIVNGSVSRSSDTAVSLKSLSAKWQPNRPEEILNDVSIDMEKGHLYIVIGAVGAGKSSLISAILGEMSITSGGIDIK
;
A
#
# COMPACT_ATOMS: atom_id res chain seq x y z
N GLU A 1 8.54 10.58 9.31
CA GLU A 1 8.21 10.85 7.89
C GLU A 1 6.74 11.17 7.60
N TRP A 2 5.72 10.33 7.88
CA TRP A 2 4.32 10.68 7.54
C TRP A 2 3.83 11.99 8.20
N THR A 3 4.07 12.15 9.50
CA THR A 3 3.78 13.38 10.25
C THR A 3 4.55 14.59 9.73
N ARG A 4 5.82 14.39 9.33
CA ARG A 4 6.66 15.41 8.70
C ARG A 4 6.11 15.84 7.34
N GLU A 5 5.63 14.90 6.52
CA GLU A 5 4.97 15.21 5.23
C GLU A 5 3.69 16.03 5.47
N LEU A 6 2.87 15.70 6.48
CA LEU A 6 1.68 16.49 6.84
C LEU A 6 2.04 17.94 7.22
N GLN A 7 3.08 18.14 8.03
CA GLN A 7 3.55 19.47 8.43
C GLN A 7 4.12 20.27 7.25
N GLU A 8 4.95 19.65 6.41
CA GLU A 8 5.53 20.29 5.22
C GLU A 8 4.44 20.65 4.20
N CYS A 9 3.43 19.80 4.04
CA CYS A 9 2.30 20.03 3.12
C CYS A 9 1.36 21.12 3.62
N SER A 10 1.10 21.20 4.93
CA SER A 10 0.35 22.30 5.55
C SER A 10 1.05 23.64 5.33
N LYS A 11 2.37 23.71 5.54
CA LYS A 11 3.18 24.92 5.29
C LYS A 11 3.23 25.33 3.81
N ARG A 12 3.12 24.39 2.87
CA ARG A 12 3.26 24.63 1.43
C ARG A 12 1.94 24.56 0.66
N GLN A 13 0.80 24.42 1.33
CA GLN A 13 -0.53 24.21 0.74
C GLN A 13 -0.57 23.15 -0.38
N ARG A 14 0.05 21.99 -0.13
CA ARG A 14 0.05 20.87 -1.09
C ARG A 14 -0.71 19.67 -0.52
N PRO A 15 -1.30 18.81 -1.35
CA PRO A 15 -1.89 17.56 -0.86
C PRO A 15 -0.77 16.64 -0.34
N PRO A 16 -0.88 16.08 0.88
CA PRO A 16 0.10 15.14 1.40
C PRO A 16 0.12 13.86 0.56
N SER A 17 1.27 13.18 0.51
CA SER A 17 1.40 11.96 -0.30
C SER A 17 2.11 10.83 0.45
N LEU A 18 1.40 9.71 0.63
CA LEU A 18 1.94 8.56 1.38
C LEU A 18 3.16 7.96 0.66
N LEU A 19 3.12 7.94 -0.67
CA LEU A 19 4.21 7.44 -1.50
C LEU A 19 5.51 8.21 -1.26
N ARG A 20 5.45 9.53 -1.02
CA ARG A 20 6.63 10.36 -0.76
C ARG A 20 7.24 10.08 0.61
N ALA A 21 6.39 9.87 1.62
CA ALA A 21 6.84 9.46 2.95
C ALA A 21 7.53 8.08 2.90
N ILE A 22 6.93 7.11 2.20
CA ILE A 22 7.53 5.78 1.99
C ILE A 22 8.86 5.90 1.24
N SER A 23 8.90 6.68 0.15
CA SER A 23 10.13 6.86 -0.62
C SER A 23 11.24 7.47 0.25
N ARG A 24 10.95 8.51 1.04
CA ARG A 24 11.99 9.13 1.90
C ARG A 24 12.57 8.15 2.93
N CYS A 25 11.75 7.26 3.50
CA CYS A 25 12.23 6.23 4.43
C CYS A 25 13.14 5.19 3.76
N PHE A 26 12.73 4.68 2.59
CA PHE A 26 13.31 3.47 2.02
C PHE A 26 14.16 3.69 0.76
N LEU A 27 14.30 4.94 0.28
CA LEU A 27 15.03 5.23 -0.96
C LEU A 27 16.49 4.77 -0.92
N ARG A 28 17.17 4.89 0.22
CA ARG A 28 18.57 4.46 0.36
C ARG A 28 18.72 2.95 0.20
N GLU A 29 17.82 2.18 0.84
CA GLU A 29 17.79 0.72 0.72
C GLU A 29 17.44 0.30 -0.72
N TYR A 30 16.47 0.97 -1.35
CA TYR A 30 16.12 0.75 -2.76
C TYR A 30 17.26 1.09 -3.72
N LEU A 31 18.03 2.14 -3.45
CA LEU A 31 19.15 2.55 -4.30
C LEU A 31 20.26 1.49 -4.26
N LEU A 32 20.58 0.95 -3.08
CA LEU A 32 21.56 -0.13 -2.94
C LEU A 32 21.12 -1.39 -3.71
N MET A 33 19.84 -1.77 -3.57
CA MET A 33 19.29 -2.91 -4.30
C MET A 33 19.23 -2.64 -5.82
N ALA A 34 18.93 -1.41 -6.23
CA ALA A 34 18.96 -1.02 -7.63
C ALA A 34 20.38 -1.10 -8.22
N LEU A 35 21.41 -0.75 -7.45
CA LEU A 35 22.80 -0.90 -7.85
C LEU A 35 23.18 -2.38 -8.03
N LEU A 36 22.80 -3.24 -7.09
CA LEU A 36 23.00 -4.69 -7.24
C LEU A 36 22.28 -5.23 -8.49
N GLN A 37 21.06 -4.76 -8.76
CA GLN A 37 20.29 -5.13 -9.95
C GLN A 37 20.93 -4.61 -11.24
N THR A 38 21.44 -3.37 -11.26
CA THR A 38 22.16 -2.84 -12.45
C THR A 38 23.35 -3.73 -12.80
N PHE A 39 24.17 -4.07 -11.80
CA PHE A 39 25.34 -4.90 -12.01
C PHE A 39 24.95 -6.28 -12.55
N ASN A 40 23.92 -6.87 -11.95
CA ASN A 40 23.46 -8.19 -12.36
C ASN A 40 22.89 -8.19 -13.79
N GLU A 41 21.95 -7.31 -14.08
CA GLU A 41 21.23 -7.31 -15.36
C GLU A 41 22.11 -6.85 -16.52
N PHE A 42 22.97 -5.83 -16.32
CA PHE A 42 23.76 -5.25 -17.40
C PHE A 42 25.17 -5.82 -17.56
N VAL A 43 25.78 -6.33 -16.49
CA VAL A 43 27.15 -6.87 -16.58
C VAL A 43 27.10 -8.39 -16.70
N LEU A 44 26.52 -9.06 -15.70
CA LEU A 44 26.56 -10.53 -15.65
C LEU A 44 25.67 -11.15 -16.71
N ARG A 45 24.41 -10.70 -16.80
CA ARG A 45 23.39 -11.33 -17.64
C ARG A 45 23.55 -11.01 -19.13
N LEU A 46 24.01 -9.80 -19.49
CA LEU A 46 24.37 -9.45 -20.87
C LEU A 46 25.71 -10.05 -21.32
N GLY A 47 26.61 -10.34 -20.37
CA GLY A 47 27.90 -10.97 -20.66
C GLY A 47 27.78 -12.44 -21.08
N THR A 48 26.79 -13.18 -20.57
CA THR A 48 26.65 -14.62 -20.85
C THR A 48 26.49 -14.95 -22.35
N PRO A 49 25.62 -14.28 -23.12
CA PRO A 49 25.52 -14.52 -24.57
C PRO A 49 26.82 -14.27 -25.34
N ILE A 50 27.59 -13.23 -24.96
CA ILE A 50 28.86 -12.88 -25.61
C ILE A 50 29.89 -14.00 -25.40
N LEU A 51 29.98 -14.53 -24.17
CA LEU A 51 30.88 -15.63 -23.84
C LEU A 51 30.52 -16.91 -24.61
N ILE A 52 29.24 -17.20 -24.79
CA ILE A 52 28.78 -18.34 -25.61
C ILE A 52 29.16 -18.14 -27.08
N GLY A 53 29.01 -16.92 -27.61
CA GLY A 53 29.40 -16.60 -28.99
C GLY A 53 30.89 -16.87 -29.24
N GLN A 54 31.76 -16.33 -28.38
CA GLN A 54 33.21 -16.54 -28.47
C GLN A 54 33.62 -18.01 -28.30
N LEU A 55 32.93 -18.76 -27.43
CA LEU A 55 33.16 -20.20 -27.29
C LEU A 55 32.76 -20.98 -28.54
N LEU A 56 31.68 -20.58 -29.23
CA LEU A 56 31.27 -21.19 -30.50
C LEU A 56 32.22 -20.83 -31.65
N HIS A 57 32.84 -19.65 -31.60
CA HIS A 57 33.85 -19.23 -32.57
C HIS A 57 35.08 -20.15 -32.55
N TYR A 58 35.51 -20.59 -31.36
CA TYR A 58 36.61 -21.54 -31.20
C TYR A 58 36.42 -22.83 -32.01
N PHE A 59 35.20 -23.38 -32.03
CA PHE A 59 34.92 -24.63 -32.76
C PHE A 59 34.96 -24.47 -34.29
N LYS A 60 35.20 -23.25 -34.79
CA LYS A 60 35.31 -22.95 -36.21
C LYS A 60 36.77 -22.83 -36.70
N ASP A 61 37.69 -22.45 -35.82
CA ASP A 61 39.11 -22.23 -36.16
C ASP A 61 40.02 -23.28 -35.49
N GLU A 62 40.62 -24.16 -36.29
CA GLU A 62 41.56 -25.22 -35.87
C GLU A 62 42.96 -24.64 -35.51
N SER A 63 43.04 -23.74 -34.53
CA SER A 63 44.33 -23.19 -34.07
C SER A 63 44.69 -23.63 -32.66
N ASP A 64 45.92 -24.11 -32.47
CA ASP A 64 46.43 -24.68 -31.20
C ASP A 64 46.42 -23.69 -30.02
N GLY A 65 46.56 -22.39 -30.28
CA GLY A 65 46.47 -21.34 -29.25
C GLY A 65 45.05 -21.11 -28.72
N ALA A 66 44.03 -21.62 -29.43
CA ALA A 66 42.65 -21.31 -29.14
C ALA A 66 42.03 -22.23 -28.07
N PHE A 67 42.63 -23.40 -27.78
CA PHE A 67 42.14 -24.29 -26.73
C PHE A 67 42.22 -23.65 -25.34
N LYS A 68 43.35 -22.98 -25.02
CA LYS A 68 43.50 -22.28 -23.74
C LYS A 68 42.51 -21.13 -23.60
N MET A 69 42.25 -20.39 -24.69
CA MET A 69 41.26 -19.31 -24.71
C MET A 69 39.83 -19.85 -24.54
N ALA A 70 39.49 -20.96 -25.21
CA ALA A 70 38.19 -21.60 -25.10
C ALA A 70 37.90 -22.10 -23.67
N VAL A 71 38.89 -22.74 -23.03
CA VAL A 71 38.78 -23.15 -21.62
C VAL A 71 38.59 -21.95 -20.71
N MET A 72 39.30 -20.84 -20.94
CA MET A 72 39.09 -19.60 -20.17
C MET A 72 37.68 -19.02 -20.37
N TYR A 73 37.15 -19.00 -21.58
CA TYR A 73 35.78 -18.54 -21.84
C TYR A 73 34.73 -19.45 -21.19
N ALA A 74 34.94 -20.78 -21.19
CA ALA A 74 34.06 -21.73 -20.52
C ALA A 74 34.05 -21.54 -18.99
N ILE A 75 35.24 -21.39 -18.37
CA ILE A 75 35.35 -21.11 -16.93
C ILE A 75 34.71 -19.76 -16.59
N ALA A 76 34.94 -18.73 -17.41
CA ALA A 76 34.33 -17.42 -17.25
C ALA A 76 32.79 -17.51 -17.36
N MET A 77 32.26 -18.26 -18.32
CA MET A 77 30.82 -18.46 -18.49
C MET A 77 30.19 -19.14 -17.26
N CYS A 78 30.80 -20.23 -16.77
CA CYS A 78 30.34 -20.90 -15.56
C CYS A 78 30.39 -19.97 -14.34
N SER A 79 31.47 -19.22 -14.18
CA SER A 79 31.65 -18.26 -13.08
C SER A 79 30.63 -17.14 -13.14
N VAL A 80 30.44 -16.51 -14.30
CA VAL A 80 29.45 -15.44 -14.52
C VAL A 80 28.04 -15.96 -14.26
N THR A 81 27.71 -17.17 -14.71
CA THR A 81 26.38 -17.78 -14.49
C THR A 81 26.15 -18.09 -13.01
N GLY A 82 27.16 -18.60 -12.30
CA GLY A 82 27.10 -18.86 -10.86
C GLY A 82 26.94 -17.59 -10.04
N ILE A 83 27.75 -16.56 -10.34
CA ILE A 83 27.65 -15.25 -9.67
C ILE A 83 26.29 -14.63 -9.95
N ASN A 84 25.81 -14.67 -11.20
CA ASN A 84 24.49 -14.18 -11.58
C ASN A 84 23.38 -14.85 -10.73
N ALA A 85 23.40 -16.18 -10.60
CA ALA A 85 22.41 -16.92 -9.81
C ALA A 85 22.43 -16.51 -8.32
N ILE A 86 23.61 -16.38 -7.71
CA ILE A 86 23.75 -15.96 -6.32
C ILE A 86 23.26 -14.53 -6.13
N THR A 87 23.72 -13.61 -6.99
CA THR A 87 23.36 -12.19 -6.91
C THR A 87 21.87 -11.95 -7.20
N GLN A 88 21.27 -12.69 -8.14
CA GLN A 88 19.82 -12.61 -8.42
C GLN A 88 19.02 -13.06 -7.20
N THR A 89 19.44 -14.17 -6.58
CA THR A 89 18.78 -14.71 -5.38
C THR A 89 18.87 -13.73 -4.22
N GLN A 90 20.04 -13.13 -3.99
CA GLN A 90 20.23 -12.09 -2.98
C GLN A 90 19.41 -10.82 -3.29
N GLY A 91 19.35 -10.43 -4.57
CA GLY A 91 18.51 -9.33 -5.05
C GLY A 91 17.04 -9.55 -4.73
N LEU A 92 16.53 -10.75 -5.05
CA LEU A 92 15.15 -11.14 -4.78
C LEU A 92 14.85 -11.16 -3.28
N PHE A 93 15.73 -11.77 -2.47
CA PHE A 93 15.56 -11.83 -1.02
C PHE A 93 15.57 -10.42 -0.40
N GLY A 94 16.52 -9.57 -0.79
CA GLY A 94 16.59 -8.19 -0.30
C GLY A 94 15.36 -7.37 -0.68
N ALA A 95 14.84 -7.53 -1.90
CA ALA A 95 13.61 -6.86 -2.35
C ALA A 95 12.37 -7.38 -1.58
N ALA A 96 12.28 -8.68 -1.30
CA ALA A 96 11.22 -9.27 -0.49
C ALA A 96 11.27 -8.76 0.96
N HIS A 97 12.47 -8.70 1.54
CA HIS A 97 12.68 -8.20 2.89
C HIS A 97 12.29 -6.72 3.01
N LEU A 98 12.68 -5.90 2.03
CA LEU A 98 12.31 -4.49 1.97
C LEU A 98 10.79 -4.30 1.83
N GLY A 99 10.13 -5.12 1.00
CA GLY A 99 8.68 -5.15 0.91
C GLY A 99 8.02 -5.45 2.26
N GLY A 100 8.52 -6.46 2.98
CA GLY A 100 8.06 -6.80 4.32
C GLY A 100 8.22 -5.66 5.33
N LYS A 101 9.35 -4.94 5.31
CA LYS A 101 9.56 -3.75 6.15
C LYS A 101 8.51 -2.66 5.87
N ILE A 102 8.26 -2.37 4.59
CA ILE A 102 7.24 -1.38 4.17
C ILE A 102 5.86 -1.82 4.66
N ARG A 103 5.51 -3.10 4.47
CA ARG A 103 4.25 -3.68 4.91
C ARG A 103 4.03 -3.48 6.41
N ILE A 104 5.01 -3.86 7.24
CA ILE A 104 4.92 -3.72 8.71
C ILE A 104 4.79 -2.24 9.11
N ALA A 105 5.57 -1.35 8.49
CA ALA A 105 5.52 0.09 8.77
C ALA A 105 4.15 0.69 8.44
N VAL A 106 3.58 0.36 7.28
CA VAL A 106 2.25 0.83 6.86
C VAL A 106 1.17 0.22 7.74
N CYS A 107 1.23 -1.07 8.07
CA CYS A 107 0.30 -1.70 9.01
C CYS A 107 0.30 -1.00 10.37
N SER A 108 1.49 -0.73 10.92
CA SER A 108 1.62 -0.02 12.20
C SER A 108 1.05 1.39 12.13
N LEU A 109 1.28 2.11 11.03
CA LEU A 109 0.72 3.45 10.82
C LEU A 109 -0.81 3.43 10.73
N VAL A 110 -1.38 2.50 9.98
CA VAL A 110 -2.83 2.32 9.84
C VAL A 110 -3.45 1.95 11.19
N TYR A 111 -2.83 1.04 11.95
CA TYR A 111 -3.30 0.65 13.28
C TYR A 111 -3.29 1.83 14.26
N ARG A 112 -2.20 2.61 14.31
CA ARG A 112 -2.12 3.82 15.15
C ARG A 112 -3.14 4.87 14.76
N LYS A 113 -3.40 5.05 13.46
CA LYS A 113 -4.45 5.96 12.98
C LYS A 113 -5.83 5.46 13.39
N ALA A 114 -6.10 4.17 13.27
CA ALA A 114 -7.39 3.58 13.62
C ALA A 114 -7.77 3.83 15.09
N LEU A 115 -6.79 3.80 16.00
CA LEU A 115 -6.98 4.10 17.42
C LEU A 115 -7.24 5.58 17.74
N ARG A 116 -7.06 6.49 16.77
CA ARG A 116 -7.22 7.95 16.95
C ARG A 116 -8.36 8.53 16.12
N LEU A 117 -9.04 7.73 15.31
CA LEU A 117 -10.17 8.18 14.49
C LEU A 117 -11.33 8.60 15.37
N SER A 118 -12.06 9.64 14.93
CA SER A 118 -13.36 9.95 15.52
C SER A 118 -14.35 8.79 15.31
N VAL A 119 -15.26 8.57 16.27
CA VAL A 119 -16.32 7.53 16.14
C VAL A 119 -17.21 7.77 14.92
N THR A 120 -17.33 9.04 14.52
CA THR A 120 -18.06 9.49 13.32
C THR A 120 -17.37 9.03 12.03
N ALA A 121 -16.04 9.21 11.93
CA ALA A 121 -15.23 8.68 10.83
C ALA A 121 -15.11 7.15 10.87
N LEU A 122 -15.07 6.56 12.08
CA LEU A 122 -15.02 5.12 12.28
C LEU A 122 -16.32 4.44 11.84
N GLY A 123 -17.47 5.09 12.03
CA GLY A 123 -18.77 4.63 11.52
C GLY A 123 -18.85 4.60 9.99
N GLU A 124 -18.22 5.56 9.29
CA GLU A 124 -18.10 5.54 7.83
C GLU A 124 -17.13 4.46 7.32
N THR A 125 -16.12 4.13 8.12
CA THR A 125 -15.18 3.04 7.87
C THR A 125 -15.56 1.78 8.64
N ALA A 126 -16.58 1.04 8.16
CA ALA A 126 -16.90 -0.28 8.68
C ALA A 126 -15.62 -1.10 8.96
N PRO A 127 -15.48 -1.80 10.10
CA PRO A 127 -14.26 -2.51 10.48
C PRO A 127 -13.70 -3.42 9.38
N GLY A 128 -14.59 -4.05 8.59
CA GLY A 128 -14.22 -4.86 7.43
C GLY A 128 -13.45 -4.10 6.34
N LYS A 129 -13.69 -2.79 6.16
CA LYS A 129 -12.92 -1.96 5.22
C LYS A 129 -11.47 -1.80 5.68
N ILE A 130 -11.22 -1.65 6.98
CA ILE A 130 -9.87 -1.54 7.55
C ILE A 130 -9.13 -2.87 7.43
N VAL A 131 -9.81 -3.97 7.76
CA VAL A 131 -9.26 -5.32 7.59
C VAL A 131 -8.90 -5.59 6.12
N ASN A 132 -9.76 -5.20 5.17
CA ASN A 132 -9.48 -5.34 3.74
C ASN A 132 -8.32 -4.44 3.28
N LEU A 133 -8.20 -3.21 3.79
CA LEU A 133 -7.05 -2.33 3.52
C LEU A 133 -5.74 -3.00 3.94
N LEU A 134 -5.70 -3.57 5.15
CA LEU A 134 -4.52 -4.25 5.69
C LEU A 134 -4.23 -5.58 4.96
N ALA A 135 -5.26 -6.38 4.67
CA ALA A 135 -5.12 -7.71 4.09
C ALA A 135 -4.84 -7.69 2.58
N ASN A 136 -5.36 -6.71 1.83
CA ASN A 136 -5.24 -6.67 0.37
C ASN A 136 -4.36 -5.53 -0.11
N ASP A 137 -4.62 -4.29 0.33
CA ASP A 137 -3.92 -3.12 -0.21
C ASP A 137 -2.47 -3.04 0.31
N VAL A 138 -2.22 -3.41 1.57
CA VAL A 138 -0.87 -3.39 2.18
C VAL A 138 -0.02 -4.60 1.74
N ASN A 139 -0.61 -5.78 1.52
CA ASN A 139 0.12 -6.94 1.01
C ASN A 139 0.69 -6.73 -0.42
N ARG A 140 0.11 -5.82 -1.21
CA ARG A 140 0.63 -5.48 -2.55
C ARG A 140 2.01 -4.84 -2.52
N PHE A 141 2.41 -4.21 -1.41
CA PHE A 141 3.75 -3.64 -1.28
C PHE A 141 4.84 -4.71 -1.38
N ASP A 142 4.59 -5.93 -0.92
CA ASP A 142 5.55 -7.04 -1.02
C ASP A 142 5.87 -7.36 -2.49
N VAL A 143 4.82 -7.52 -3.30
CA VAL A 143 4.95 -7.86 -4.73
C VAL A 143 5.55 -6.71 -5.53
N VAL A 144 5.10 -5.48 -5.28
CA VAL A 144 5.62 -4.29 -5.99
C VAL A 144 7.09 -4.05 -5.67
N SER A 145 7.54 -4.34 -4.44
CA SER A 145 8.95 -4.19 -4.06
C SER A 145 9.88 -5.07 -4.88
N LEU A 146 9.40 -6.24 -5.31
CA LEU A 146 10.12 -7.12 -6.24
C LEU A 146 10.14 -6.58 -7.68
N LEU A 147 9.02 -6.00 -8.13
CA LEU A 147 8.82 -5.63 -9.53
C LEU A 147 9.36 -4.23 -9.88
N ILE A 148 9.48 -3.33 -8.90
CA ILE A 148 9.84 -1.92 -9.14
C ILE A 148 11.22 -1.77 -9.80
N GLN A 149 12.16 -2.66 -9.49
CA GLN A 149 13.50 -2.64 -10.07
C GLN A 149 13.47 -2.97 -11.58
N PHE A 150 12.58 -3.87 -11.98
CA PHE A 150 12.37 -4.23 -13.39
C PHE A 150 11.68 -3.14 -14.20
N MET A 151 11.02 -2.17 -13.56
CA MET A 151 10.31 -1.09 -14.27
C MET A 151 11.25 -0.14 -15.01
N TRP A 152 12.42 0.13 -14.44
CA TRP A 152 13.42 0.99 -15.07
C TRP A 152 14.52 0.17 -15.76
N SER A 153 14.87 -1.02 -15.25
CA SER A 153 15.92 -1.84 -15.86
C SER A 153 15.47 -2.51 -17.15
N ALA A 154 14.20 -2.92 -17.28
CA ALA A 154 13.73 -3.62 -18.47
C ALA A 154 13.77 -2.75 -19.74
N PRO A 155 13.26 -1.50 -19.76
CA PRO A 155 13.40 -0.62 -20.92
C PRO A 155 14.85 -0.35 -21.31
N LEU A 156 15.72 -0.12 -20.32
CA LEU A 156 17.13 0.14 -20.54
C LEU A 156 17.84 -1.08 -21.11
N LEU A 157 17.52 -2.28 -20.62
CA LEU A 157 18.00 -3.54 -21.18
C LEU A 157 17.54 -3.74 -22.62
N GLY A 158 16.28 -3.44 -22.94
CA GLY A 158 15.76 -3.53 -24.30
C GLY A 158 16.52 -2.66 -25.29
N ILE A 159 16.92 -1.45 -24.87
CA ILE A 159 17.73 -0.54 -25.69
C ILE A 159 19.15 -1.11 -25.88
N ILE A 160 19.79 -1.61 -24.82
CA ILE A 160 21.16 -2.16 -24.89
C ILE A 160 21.19 -3.45 -25.73
N VAL A 161 20.29 -4.39 -25.48
CA VAL A 161 20.16 -5.61 -26.29
C VAL A 161 19.89 -5.23 -27.74
N GLY A 162 19.08 -4.18 -27.96
CA GLY A 162 18.80 -3.70 -29.29
C GLY A 162 20.04 -3.21 -30.04
N TYR A 163 20.88 -2.45 -29.35
CA TYR A 163 22.18 -2.01 -29.87
C TYR A 163 23.14 -3.18 -30.12
N LEU A 164 23.23 -4.15 -29.20
CA LEU A 164 24.10 -5.32 -29.36
C LEU A 164 23.69 -6.20 -30.56
N LEU A 165 22.39 -6.41 -30.76
CA LEU A 165 21.87 -7.12 -31.93
C LEU A 165 22.17 -6.38 -33.24
N TYR A 166 22.14 -5.05 -33.23
CA TYR A 166 22.55 -4.24 -34.38
C TYR A 166 24.05 -4.39 -34.68
N VAL A 167 24.91 -4.48 -33.68
CA VAL A 167 26.35 -4.71 -33.89
C VAL A 167 26.61 -6.11 -34.47
N GLU A 168 25.98 -7.15 -33.91
CA GLU A 168 26.23 -8.55 -34.34
C GLU A 168 25.66 -8.89 -35.72
N VAL A 169 24.42 -8.44 -35.97
CA VAL A 169 23.59 -8.90 -37.08
C VAL A 169 23.12 -7.73 -37.98
N GLY A 170 23.41 -6.48 -37.62
CA GLY A 170 23.09 -5.30 -38.42
C GLY A 170 21.60 -5.02 -38.46
N ASN A 171 21.13 -4.52 -39.60
CA ASN A 171 19.73 -4.15 -39.82
C ASN A 171 18.75 -5.31 -39.59
N ALA A 172 19.19 -6.55 -39.76
CA ALA A 172 18.36 -7.73 -39.50
C ALA A 172 17.98 -7.87 -38.01
N GLY A 173 18.84 -7.45 -37.07
CA GLY A 173 18.54 -7.48 -35.64
C GLY A 173 17.41 -6.52 -35.25
N ILE A 174 17.31 -5.38 -35.94
CA ILE A 174 16.26 -4.36 -35.72
C ILE A 174 14.87 -4.94 -36.02
N LEU A 175 14.73 -5.80 -37.04
CA LEU A 175 13.46 -6.44 -37.39
C LEU A 175 12.91 -7.28 -36.23
N GLY A 176 13.76 -8.06 -35.56
CA GLY A 176 13.37 -8.83 -34.38
C GLY A 176 12.95 -7.95 -33.20
N ILE A 177 13.69 -6.86 -32.96
CA ILE A 177 13.39 -5.89 -31.89
C ILE A 177 12.04 -5.22 -32.10
N ILE A 178 11.72 -4.79 -33.34
CA ILE A 178 10.44 -4.18 -33.68
C ILE A 178 9.27 -5.11 -33.30
N ILE A 179 9.39 -6.40 -33.56
CA ILE A 179 8.35 -7.39 -33.21
C ILE A 179 8.16 -7.48 -31.71
N VAL A 180 9.25 -7.52 -30.92
CA VAL A 180 9.17 -7.54 -29.46
C VAL A 180 8.48 -6.29 -28.93
N PHE A 181 8.89 -5.11 -29.40
CA PHE A 181 8.28 -3.83 -29.00
C PHE A 181 6.82 -3.68 -29.45
N LEU A 182 6.40 -4.35 -30.53
CA LEU A 182 5.00 -4.39 -30.96
C LEU A 182 4.14 -5.31 -30.09
N VAL A 183 4.68 -6.44 -29.63
CA VAL A 183 3.94 -7.40 -28.80
C VAL A 183 3.84 -6.97 -27.33
N VAL A 184 4.85 -6.28 -26.77
CA VAL A 184 4.84 -5.84 -25.36
C VAL A 184 3.62 -4.98 -24.98
N PRO A 185 3.19 -3.96 -25.77
CA PRO A 185 1.97 -3.20 -25.50
C PRO A 185 0.70 -4.06 -25.53
N ILE A 186 0.61 -5.01 -26.46
CA ILE A 186 -0.50 -5.96 -26.56
C ILE A 186 -0.55 -6.80 -25.29
N GLN A 187 0.59 -7.33 -24.84
CA GLN A 187 0.69 -8.08 -23.59
C GLN A 187 0.31 -7.23 -22.38
N SER A 188 0.77 -5.97 -22.30
CA SER A 188 0.39 -5.04 -21.22
C SER A 188 -1.12 -4.76 -21.18
N TYR A 189 -1.74 -4.59 -22.35
CA TYR A 189 -3.20 -4.44 -22.46
C TYR A 189 -3.94 -5.70 -21.99
N THR A 190 -3.50 -6.89 -22.42
CA THR A 190 -4.10 -8.16 -21.97
C THR A 190 -3.95 -8.35 -20.46
N GLY A 191 -2.85 -7.89 -19.84
CA GLY A 191 -2.66 -7.89 -18.39
C GLY A 191 -3.69 -7.00 -17.66
N LYS A 192 -3.95 -5.79 -18.18
CA LYS A 192 -5.03 -4.93 -17.64
C LYS A 192 -6.40 -5.56 -17.78
N LEU A 193 -6.66 -6.19 -18.93
CA LEU A 193 -7.93 -6.86 -19.17
C LEU A 193 -8.10 -8.07 -18.23
N ALA A 194 -7.04 -8.83 -17.98
CA ALA A 194 -7.03 -9.93 -17.01
C ALA A 194 -7.38 -9.44 -15.60
N SER A 195 -6.83 -8.30 -15.16
CA SER A 195 -7.18 -7.68 -13.86
C SER A 195 -8.67 -7.31 -13.79
N LYS A 196 -9.23 -6.72 -14.85
CA LYS A 196 -10.67 -6.40 -14.93
C LYS A 196 -11.55 -7.63 -14.79
N PHE A 197 -11.26 -8.71 -15.51
CA PHE A 197 -12.03 -9.95 -15.41
C PHE A 197 -11.81 -10.67 -14.08
N ARG A 198 -10.62 -10.58 -13.47
CA ARG A 198 -10.36 -11.09 -12.11
C ARG A 198 -11.27 -10.43 -11.08
N LEU A 199 -11.45 -9.11 -11.16
CA LEU A 199 -12.39 -8.38 -10.29
C LEU A 199 -13.84 -8.85 -10.50
N GLN A 200 -14.27 -9.00 -11.76
CA GLN A 200 -15.61 -9.50 -12.06
C GLN A 200 -15.84 -10.93 -11.54
N THR A 201 -14.83 -11.80 -11.65
CA THR A 201 -14.87 -13.15 -11.06
C THR A 201 -15.09 -13.06 -9.56
N SER A 202 -14.32 -12.24 -8.85
CA SER A 202 -14.47 -12.04 -7.39
C SER A 202 -15.89 -11.64 -7.02
N ILE A 203 -16.46 -10.64 -7.70
CA ILE A 203 -17.82 -10.14 -7.42
C ILE A 203 -18.87 -11.25 -7.59
N LYS A 204 -18.76 -12.06 -8.66
CA LYS A 204 -19.71 -13.16 -8.91
C LYS A 204 -19.54 -14.33 -7.96
N THR A 205 -18.30 -14.63 -7.56
CA THR A 205 -18.03 -15.64 -6.53
C THR A 205 -18.58 -15.19 -5.17
N ASP A 206 -18.41 -13.92 -4.79
CA ASP A 206 -18.93 -13.36 -3.53
C ASP A 206 -20.47 -13.43 -3.49
N GLU A 207 -21.15 -13.09 -4.59
CA GLU A 207 -22.61 -13.21 -4.73
C GLU A 207 -23.08 -14.65 -4.51
N ARG A 208 -22.41 -15.64 -5.14
CA ARG A 208 -22.75 -17.06 -4.98
C ARG A 208 -22.50 -17.56 -3.55
N VAL A 209 -21.38 -17.18 -2.94
CA VAL A 209 -21.06 -17.58 -1.56
C VAL A 209 -22.08 -16.99 -0.59
N ARG A 210 -22.46 -15.72 -0.75
CA ARG A 210 -23.51 -15.10 0.05
C ARG A 210 -24.85 -15.84 -0.08
N LEU A 211 -25.27 -16.18 -1.31
CA LEU A 211 -26.51 -16.95 -1.52
C LEU A 211 -26.44 -18.32 -0.84
N MET A 212 -25.28 -18.99 -0.88
CA MET A 212 -25.07 -20.25 -0.16
C MET A 212 -25.20 -20.06 1.36
N ASP A 213 -24.62 -19.00 1.92
CA ASP A 213 -24.72 -18.71 3.36
C ASP A 213 -26.18 -18.48 3.80
N GLU A 214 -26.95 -17.70 3.02
CA GLU A 214 -28.38 -17.46 3.27
C GLU A 214 -29.20 -18.76 3.21
N ILE A 215 -28.92 -19.64 2.24
CA ILE A 215 -29.60 -20.95 2.09
C ILE A 215 -29.25 -21.91 3.24
N ILE A 216 -27.98 -21.97 3.64
CA ILE A 216 -27.53 -22.83 4.75
C ILE A 216 -28.16 -22.38 6.05
N SER A 217 -28.21 -21.06 6.30
CA SER A 217 -28.88 -20.51 7.49
C SER A 217 -30.37 -20.81 7.52
N GLY A 218 -31.02 -20.90 6.35
CA GLY A 218 -32.45 -21.19 6.19
C GLY A 218 -32.79 -22.66 5.93
N VAL A 219 -31.84 -23.59 6.06
CA VAL A 219 -31.99 -24.96 5.53
C VAL A 219 -33.19 -25.73 6.11
N GLN A 220 -33.52 -25.52 7.38
CA GLN A 220 -34.64 -26.19 8.04
C GLN A 220 -35.98 -25.81 7.38
N VAL A 221 -36.21 -24.53 7.12
CA VAL A 221 -37.43 -24.03 6.46
C VAL A 221 -37.51 -24.55 5.03
N ILE A 222 -36.39 -24.51 4.29
CA ILE A 222 -36.32 -25.00 2.91
C ILE A 222 -36.67 -26.49 2.83
N LYS A 223 -36.20 -27.30 3.81
CA LYS A 223 -36.52 -28.73 3.94
C LYS A 223 -38.00 -28.95 4.29
N MET A 224 -38.57 -28.16 5.21
CA MET A 224 -39.99 -28.24 5.58
C MET A 224 -40.92 -27.98 4.39
N TYR A 225 -40.58 -27.03 3.52
CA TYR A 225 -41.36 -26.70 2.32
C TYR A 225 -40.95 -27.45 1.05
N ALA A 226 -39.98 -28.38 1.13
CA ALA A 226 -39.42 -29.13 0.00
C ALA A 226 -38.92 -28.24 -1.17
N TRP A 227 -38.41 -27.05 -0.88
CA TRP A 227 -37.96 -26.06 -1.88
C TRP A 227 -36.54 -26.30 -2.42
N GLU A 228 -35.93 -27.43 -2.07
CA GLU A 228 -34.53 -27.75 -2.37
C GLU A 228 -34.18 -27.62 -3.86
N LYS A 229 -35.04 -28.14 -4.74
CA LYS A 229 -34.79 -28.10 -6.20
C LYS A 229 -34.79 -26.68 -6.75
N SER A 230 -35.67 -25.81 -6.24
CA SER A 230 -35.76 -24.40 -6.65
C SER A 230 -34.55 -23.59 -6.17
N PHE A 231 -34.06 -23.85 -4.96
CA PHE A 231 -32.83 -23.20 -4.47
C PHE A 231 -31.58 -23.75 -5.17
N CYS A 232 -31.54 -25.05 -5.49
CA CYS A 232 -30.45 -25.62 -6.30
C CYS A 232 -30.35 -24.98 -7.69
N SER A 233 -31.49 -24.79 -8.39
CA SER A 233 -31.48 -24.15 -9.71
C SER A 233 -31.04 -22.67 -9.65
N MET A 234 -31.37 -21.97 -8.55
CA MET A 234 -30.88 -20.61 -8.29
C MET A 234 -29.34 -20.58 -8.14
N ILE A 235 -28.76 -21.50 -7.37
CA ILE A 235 -27.30 -21.63 -7.22
C ILE A 235 -26.63 -22.00 -8.55
N GLU A 236 -27.25 -22.89 -9.33
CA GLU A 236 -26.73 -23.30 -10.63
C GLU A 236 -26.68 -22.13 -11.62
N LEU A 237 -27.70 -21.28 -11.64
CA LEU A 237 -27.71 -20.04 -12.41
C LEU A 237 -26.56 -19.11 -11.99
N ALA A 238 -26.39 -18.88 -10.69
CA ALA A 238 -25.30 -18.06 -10.15
C ALA A 238 -23.92 -18.63 -10.55
N ARG A 239 -23.76 -19.95 -10.46
CA ARG A 239 -22.54 -20.65 -10.90
C ARG A 239 -22.31 -20.53 -12.41
N LYS A 240 -23.34 -20.60 -13.24
CA LYS A 240 -23.23 -20.43 -14.70
C LYS A 240 -22.75 -19.01 -15.06
N LEU A 241 -23.25 -18.00 -14.35
CA LEU A 241 -22.79 -16.61 -14.50
C LEU A 241 -21.33 -16.44 -14.04
N GLU A 242 -20.95 -17.03 -12.91
CA GLU A 242 -19.55 -17.07 -12.43
C GLU A 242 -18.63 -17.72 -13.48
N LEU A 243 -18.99 -18.91 -13.97
CA LEU A 243 -18.20 -19.67 -14.94
C LEU A 243 -18.04 -18.94 -16.27
N ASN A 244 -19.03 -18.15 -16.72
CA ASN A 244 -18.90 -17.35 -17.93
C ASN A 244 -17.79 -16.30 -17.82
N VAL A 245 -17.64 -15.67 -16.65
CA VAL A 245 -16.56 -14.70 -16.40
C VAL A 245 -15.22 -15.41 -16.24
N VAL A 246 -15.19 -16.54 -15.51
CA VAL A 246 -14.00 -17.38 -15.39
C VAL A 246 -13.51 -17.84 -16.76
N ARG A 247 -14.40 -18.25 -17.66
CA ARG A 247 -14.06 -18.66 -19.03
C ARG A 247 -13.38 -17.51 -19.81
N LYS A 248 -13.92 -16.29 -19.75
CA LYS A 248 -13.31 -15.10 -20.36
C LYS A 248 -11.93 -14.81 -19.79
N SER A 249 -11.76 -14.91 -18.47
CA SER A 249 -10.46 -14.75 -17.80
C SER A 249 -9.44 -15.80 -18.25
N SER A 250 -9.86 -17.07 -18.36
CA SER A 250 -9.03 -18.17 -18.86
C SER A 250 -8.59 -17.95 -20.30
N TYR A 251 -9.46 -17.45 -21.19
CA TYR A 251 -9.07 -17.12 -22.56
C TYR A 251 -7.99 -16.03 -22.60
N ILE A 252 -8.12 -14.98 -21.79
CA ILE A 252 -7.11 -13.90 -21.74
C ILE A 252 -5.77 -14.43 -21.22
N ARG A 253 -5.80 -15.29 -20.20
CA ARG A 253 -4.59 -15.96 -19.70
C ARG A 253 -3.95 -16.84 -20.78
N GLY A 254 -4.76 -17.55 -21.57
CA GLY A 254 -4.30 -18.33 -22.72
C GLY A 254 -3.60 -17.44 -23.74
N ILE A 255 -4.24 -16.35 -24.17
CA ILE A 255 -3.67 -15.36 -25.10
C ILE A 255 -2.33 -14.81 -24.57
N TYR A 256 -2.25 -14.44 -23.30
CA TYR A 256 -1.02 -13.96 -22.66
C TYR A 256 0.11 -15.00 -22.75
N MET A 257 -0.17 -16.27 -22.40
CA MET A 257 0.82 -17.35 -22.47
C MET A 257 1.27 -17.63 -23.91
N THR A 258 0.34 -17.61 -24.87
CA THR A 258 0.65 -17.80 -26.30
C THR A 258 1.55 -16.69 -26.82
N PHE A 259 1.25 -15.42 -26.54
CA PHE A 259 2.11 -14.30 -26.96
C PHE A 259 3.49 -14.38 -26.31
N ASN A 260 3.61 -14.82 -25.05
CA ASN A 260 4.90 -14.96 -24.39
C ASN A 260 5.83 -15.95 -25.14
N LEU A 261 5.31 -17.10 -25.56
CA LEU A 261 6.07 -18.09 -26.32
C LEU A 261 6.30 -17.69 -27.79
N PHE A 262 5.32 -17.04 -28.40
CA PHE A 262 5.37 -16.65 -29.81
C PHE A 262 6.35 -15.50 -30.07
N THR A 263 6.45 -14.53 -29.14
CA THR A 263 7.28 -13.33 -29.32
C THR A 263 8.75 -13.67 -29.59
N THR A 264 9.34 -14.58 -28.81
CA THR A 264 10.76 -14.96 -28.98
C THR A 264 11.00 -15.69 -30.29
N ARG A 265 10.11 -16.63 -30.63
CA ARG A 265 10.22 -17.45 -31.84
C ARG A 265 10.05 -16.60 -33.10
N MET A 266 9.07 -15.69 -33.10
CA MET A 266 8.82 -14.81 -34.22
C MET A 266 9.94 -13.77 -34.40
N ALA A 267 10.42 -13.17 -33.30
CA ALA A 267 11.56 -12.25 -33.36
C ALA A 267 12.83 -12.92 -33.91
N LEU A 268 13.12 -14.15 -33.47
CA LEU A 268 14.23 -14.94 -33.99
C LEU A 268 14.02 -15.25 -35.49
N TYR A 269 12.85 -15.78 -35.87
CA TYR A 269 12.52 -16.11 -37.26
C TYR A 269 12.72 -14.90 -38.21
N CYS A 270 12.15 -13.75 -37.88
CA CYS A 270 12.30 -12.54 -38.69
C CYS A 270 13.74 -12.03 -38.75
N THR A 271 14.53 -12.20 -37.69
CA THR A 271 15.96 -11.86 -37.68
C THR A 271 16.76 -12.79 -38.59
N LEU A 272 16.48 -14.09 -38.58
CA LEU A 272 17.13 -15.08 -39.45
C LEU A 272 16.78 -14.84 -40.93
N VAL A 273 15.51 -14.61 -41.22
CA VAL A 273 15.04 -14.27 -42.58
C VAL A 273 15.65 -12.94 -43.04
N GLY A 274 15.71 -11.95 -42.16
CA GLY A 274 16.39 -10.67 -42.43
C GLY A 274 17.87 -10.86 -42.78
N MET A 275 18.59 -11.72 -42.06
CA MET A 275 20.00 -12.03 -42.38
C MET A 275 20.15 -12.63 -43.77
N LEU A 276 19.25 -13.54 -44.16
CA LEU A 276 19.25 -14.15 -45.47
C LEU A 276 19.03 -13.11 -46.59
N PHE A 277 18.06 -12.22 -46.43
CA PHE A 277 17.79 -11.14 -47.40
C PHE A 277 18.93 -10.13 -47.53
N LEU A 278 19.62 -9.84 -46.44
CA LEU A 278 20.77 -8.93 -46.40
C LEU A 278 22.09 -9.60 -46.87
N GLY A 279 22.04 -10.86 -47.31
CA GLY A 279 23.20 -11.60 -47.81
C GLY A 279 24.27 -11.87 -46.75
N ARG A 280 23.91 -11.88 -45.46
CA ARG A 280 24.86 -12.12 -44.36
C ARG A 280 25.01 -13.61 -44.08
N PRO A 281 26.23 -14.10 -43.79
CA PRO A 281 26.45 -15.51 -43.53
C PRO A 281 25.73 -15.95 -42.24
N LEU A 282 24.93 -17.01 -42.36
CA LEU A 282 24.25 -17.67 -41.25
C LEU A 282 25.24 -18.54 -40.47
N ALA A 283 26.03 -17.90 -39.60
CA ALA A 283 26.94 -18.58 -38.68
C ALA A 283 26.19 -19.03 -37.41
N ALA A 284 26.47 -20.26 -36.94
CA ALA A 284 25.85 -20.81 -35.72
C ALA A 284 26.07 -19.90 -34.50
N GLU A 285 27.28 -19.35 -34.34
CA GLU A 285 27.64 -18.35 -33.32
C GLU A 285 26.59 -17.22 -33.24
N LYS A 286 26.32 -16.54 -34.36
CA LYS A 286 25.39 -15.39 -34.40
C LYS A 286 23.96 -15.78 -34.06
N VAL A 287 23.52 -16.96 -34.52
CA VAL A 287 22.17 -17.47 -34.24
C VAL A 287 21.98 -17.78 -32.75
N PHE A 288 22.98 -18.41 -32.11
CA PHE A 288 22.94 -18.70 -30.68
C PHE A 288 22.98 -17.44 -29.81
N VAL A 289 23.80 -16.46 -30.18
CA VAL A 289 23.86 -15.15 -29.52
C VAL A 289 22.52 -14.43 -29.62
N CYS A 290 21.91 -14.36 -30.82
CA CYS A 290 20.59 -13.76 -31.02
C CYS A 290 19.49 -14.47 -30.23
N THR A 291 19.48 -15.80 -30.23
CA THR A 291 18.51 -16.61 -29.47
C THR A 291 18.60 -16.31 -27.98
N SER A 292 19.82 -16.20 -27.45
CA SER A 292 20.07 -15.89 -26.04
C SER A 292 19.59 -14.49 -25.68
N TYR A 293 19.84 -13.49 -26.53
CA TYR A 293 19.35 -12.12 -26.34
C TYR A 293 17.81 -12.01 -26.40
N PHE A 294 17.15 -12.70 -27.32
CA PHE A 294 15.68 -12.68 -27.38
C PHE A 294 15.03 -13.39 -26.18
N ASN A 295 15.62 -14.49 -25.70
CA ASN A 295 15.14 -15.16 -24.49
C ASN A 295 15.30 -14.27 -23.25
N LEU A 296 16.44 -13.57 -23.14
CA LEU A 296 16.70 -12.57 -22.10
C LEU A 296 15.64 -11.45 -22.14
N LEU A 297 15.44 -10.86 -23.32
CA LEU A 297 14.49 -9.77 -23.50
C LEU A 297 13.06 -10.20 -23.18
N SER A 298 12.64 -11.41 -23.56
CA SER A 298 11.30 -11.91 -23.26
C SER A 298 11.07 -12.14 -21.77
N GLN A 299 12.03 -12.71 -21.05
CA GLN A 299 11.90 -12.90 -19.60
C GLN A 299 11.74 -11.55 -18.88
N THR A 300 12.53 -10.55 -19.28
CA THR A 300 12.54 -9.23 -18.62
C THR A 300 11.36 -8.35 -19.06
N MET A 301 11.04 -8.27 -20.36
CA MET A 301 9.94 -7.44 -20.89
C MET A 301 8.57 -8.11 -20.82
N SER A 302 8.42 -9.29 -21.43
CA SER A 302 7.12 -10.00 -21.48
C SER A 302 6.72 -10.55 -20.11
N GLY A 303 7.70 -11.00 -19.31
CA GLY A 303 7.46 -11.56 -17.98
C GLY A 303 7.35 -10.51 -16.89
N MET A 304 8.46 -9.85 -16.56
CA MET A 304 8.54 -8.98 -15.38
C MET A 304 7.98 -7.58 -15.60
N PHE A 305 8.27 -6.95 -16.74
CA PHE A 305 7.83 -5.59 -17.02
C PHE A 305 6.31 -5.48 -17.19
N VAL A 306 5.71 -6.34 -18.04
CA VAL A 306 4.25 -6.37 -18.22
C VAL A 306 3.51 -6.62 -16.91
N ARG A 307 3.97 -7.58 -16.09
CA ARG A 307 3.39 -7.86 -14.78
C ARG A 307 3.54 -6.67 -13.82
N GLY A 308 4.72 -6.04 -13.79
CA GLY A 308 4.97 -4.90 -12.91
C GLY A 308 4.12 -3.67 -13.23
N VAL A 309 3.82 -3.40 -14.52
CA VAL A 309 2.89 -2.31 -14.88
C VAL A 309 1.50 -2.53 -14.29
N ALA A 310 0.99 -3.76 -14.32
CA ALA A 310 -0.32 -4.10 -13.75
C ALA A 310 -0.33 -3.94 -12.22
N GLU A 311 0.65 -4.53 -11.54
CA GLU A 311 0.75 -4.48 -10.07
C GLU A 311 1.01 -3.06 -9.54
N LEU A 312 1.81 -2.26 -10.24
CA LEU A 312 2.09 -0.88 -9.85
C LEU A 312 0.84 0.00 -9.99
N ALA A 313 0.05 -0.18 -11.05
CA ALA A 313 -1.21 0.54 -11.23
C ALA A 313 -2.20 0.22 -10.10
N GLU A 314 -2.26 -1.05 -9.74
CA GLU A 314 -3.08 -1.58 -8.65
C GLU A 314 -2.63 -1.08 -7.26
N CYS A 315 -1.33 -1.10 -6.97
CA CYS A 315 -0.75 -0.55 -5.75
C CYS A 315 -0.97 0.97 -5.65
N ARG A 316 -0.91 1.71 -6.76
CA ARG A 316 -1.24 3.16 -6.77
C ARG A 316 -2.67 3.43 -6.32
N VAL A 317 -3.62 2.55 -6.67
CA VAL A 317 -5.01 2.66 -6.17
C VAL A 317 -5.07 2.36 -4.67
N GLY A 318 -4.38 1.31 -4.20
CA GLY A 318 -4.28 0.98 -2.77
C GLY A 318 -3.67 2.11 -1.93
N VAL A 319 -2.55 2.70 -2.39
CA VAL A 319 -1.91 3.86 -1.76
C VAL A 319 -2.87 5.05 -1.66
N ARG A 320 -3.68 5.32 -2.69
CA ARG A 320 -4.69 6.39 -2.65
C ARG A 320 -5.76 6.12 -1.58
N ARG A 321 -6.20 4.87 -1.42
CA ARG A 321 -7.17 4.50 -0.39
C ARG A 321 -6.59 4.61 1.01
N LEU A 322 -5.37 4.11 1.22
CA LEU A 322 -4.63 4.27 2.48
C LEU A 322 -4.43 5.75 2.82
N GLN A 323 -4.07 6.57 1.83
CA GLN A 323 -3.91 8.00 2.02
C GLN A 323 -5.23 8.67 2.43
N ARG A 324 -6.36 8.34 1.79
CA ARG A 324 -7.67 8.86 2.20
C ARG A 324 -8.00 8.45 3.64
N PHE A 325 -7.76 7.20 4.01
CA PHE A 325 -7.96 6.70 5.37
C PHE A 325 -7.11 7.46 6.41
N LEU A 326 -5.83 7.70 6.11
CA LEU A 326 -4.93 8.44 6.99
C LEU A 326 -5.30 9.93 7.15
N MET A 327 -6.12 10.46 6.24
CA MET A 327 -6.58 11.85 6.23
C MET A 327 -7.93 12.06 6.92
N TYR A 328 -8.59 11.00 7.39
CA TYR A 328 -9.79 11.14 8.20
C TYR A 328 -9.52 11.87 9.52
N GLU A 329 -10.56 12.52 10.04
CA GLU A 329 -10.52 13.31 11.26
C GLU A 329 -10.13 12.43 12.46
N GLU A 330 -9.22 12.97 13.27
CA GLU A 330 -8.84 12.35 14.54
C GLU A 330 -9.72 12.93 15.66
N CYS A 331 -9.99 12.15 16.71
CA CYS A 331 -10.51 12.72 17.95
C CYS A 331 -9.51 13.75 18.46
N ASP A 332 -9.97 14.97 18.71
CA ASP A 332 -9.11 16.01 19.28
C ASP A 332 -9.02 15.81 20.80
N PRO A 333 -7.86 15.39 21.36
CA PRO A 333 -7.70 15.28 22.81
C PRO A 333 -7.71 16.67 23.49
N LYS A 334 -7.71 17.78 22.73
CA LYS A 334 -7.74 19.13 23.29
C LYS A 334 -9.12 19.58 23.77
N VAL A 335 -10.20 18.95 23.31
CA VAL A 335 -11.55 19.27 23.80
C VAL A 335 -11.73 18.81 25.25
N THR A 336 -11.05 17.73 25.65
CA THR A 336 -10.99 17.25 27.04
C THR A 336 -9.94 17.93 27.91
N SER A 337 -9.08 18.81 27.36
CA SER A 337 -7.97 19.46 28.08
C SER A 337 -7.97 20.98 28.00
N LYS A 338 -9.16 21.61 28.07
CA LYS A 338 -9.29 22.86 28.83
C LYS A 338 -9.46 22.56 30.32
N VAL A 339 -8.66 21.62 30.83
CA VAL A 339 -8.42 21.45 32.25
C VAL A 339 -7.29 22.43 32.56
N SER A 340 -7.66 23.59 33.08
CA SER A 340 -6.74 24.47 33.78
C SER A 340 -6.20 23.73 35.00
N HIS A 341 -5.07 23.04 34.84
CA HIS A 341 -4.13 22.79 35.93
C HIS A 341 -3.52 24.15 36.31
N ASN A 342 -4.23 24.90 37.16
CA ASN A 342 -3.56 25.80 38.09
C ASN A 342 -3.10 24.93 39.27
N ASP A 343 -2.00 24.20 39.07
CA ASP A 343 -1.16 23.83 40.19
C ASP A 343 -0.40 25.10 40.56
N GLU A 344 -0.91 25.83 41.57
CA GLU A 344 -0.14 26.86 42.25
C GLU A 344 0.99 26.16 43.03
N ASP A 345 2.11 25.94 42.33
CA ASP A 345 3.41 25.86 42.98
C ASP A 345 3.71 27.23 43.59
N VAL A 346 3.52 27.31 44.91
CA VAL A 346 4.07 28.36 45.76
C VAL A 346 5.60 28.28 45.68
N HIS A 347 6.17 28.97 44.70
CA HIS A 347 7.57 29.38 44.70
C HIS A 347 7.63 30.91 44.81
N LEU A 348 7.38 31.41 46.03
CA LEU A 348 7.78 32.76 46.38
C LEU A 348 9.31 32.78 46.51
N SER A 349 9.97 33.21 45.44
CA SER A 349 11.40 33.51 45.44
C SER A 349 11.62 34.77 46.27
N LEU A 350 12.43 34.60 47.31
CA LEU A 350 13.03 35.68 48.09
C LEU A 350 13.90 36.53 47.15
N ALA A 351 13.48 37.78 46.90
CA ALA A 351 14.36 38.85 46.47
C ALA A 351 14.15 40.03 47.43
N VAL A 352 15.17 40.24 48.25
CA VAL A 352 15.36 41.40 49.13
C VAL A 352 15.79 42.58 48.26
N GLU A 353 15.18 43.75 48.50
CA GLU A 353 15.74 45.12 48.51
C GLU A 353 14.56 46.10 48.32
N GLU A 354 14.08 46.69 49.42
CA GLU A 354 14.42 48.04 49.89
C GLU A 354 13.76 49.17 49.08
N HIS A 355 12.70 49.80 49.62
CA HIS A 355 12.69 51.22 50.01
C HIS A 355 11.32 51.75 50.48
N SER A 356 11.41 52.61 51.52
CA SER A 356 10.51 53.74 51.86
C SER A 356 9.26 53.53 52.74
N THR A 357 9.53 53.43 54.05
CA THR A 357 9.07 54.30 55.16
C THR A 357 7.64 54.88 55.28
N ALA A 358 7.08 54.64 56.48
CA ALA A 358 6.22 55.49 57.35
C ALA A 358 4.75 55.69 56.94
N THR A 359 3.76 55.40 57.79
CA THR A 359 3.48 56.17 59.02
C THR A 359 2.59 55.39 60.01
N ILE A 360 2.87 55.66 61.29
CA ILE A 360 2.26 55.17 62.54
C ILE A 360 0.85 55.73 62.76
N ALA A 361 -0.10 54.92 63.27
CA ALA A 361 -0.96 55.27 64.42
C ALA A 361 -1.82 54.09 64.91
N ASN A 362 -1.79 53.89 66.22
CA ASN A 362 -2.61 53.02 67.08
C ASN A 362 -4.12 53.27 66.84
N ASP A 363 -5.07 52.39 67.15
CA ASP A 363 -5.34 51.82 68.47
C ASP A 363 -6.45 50.74 68.39
N SER A 364 -6.40 49.88 69.38
CA SER A 364 -7.24 48.79 69.88
C SER A 364 -8.69 48.54 69.41
N GLN A 365 -8.94 47.21 69.40
CA GLN A 365 -10.17 46.48 69.78
C GLN A 365 -11.28 46.21 68.75
N LYS A 366 -11.15 45.01 68.16
CA LYS A 366 -12.16 43.95 67.97
C LYS A 366 -13.62 44.41 67.78
N ASP A 367 -14.09 44.26 66.54
CA ASP A 367 -15.25 43.42 66.23
C ASP A 367 -15.12 42.86 64.80
N VAL A 368 -15.01 41.53 64.70
CA VAL A 368 -14.90 40.80 63.45
C VAL A 368 -16.32 40.42 63.02
N ILE A 369 -16.87 41.14 62.04
CA ILE A 369 -18.00 40.69 61.24
C ILE A 369 -17.43 40.23 59.89
N VAL A 370 -17.10 38.94 59.79
CA VAL A 370 -16.83 38.29 58.50
C VAL A 370 -18.14 37.68 58.02
N ASN A 371 -18.82 38.39 57.13
CA ASN A 371 -19.89 37.82 56.32
C ASN A 371 -19.28 36.87 55.29
N GLY A 372 -19.69 35.61 55.39
CA GLY A 372 -19.20 34.52 54.55
C GLY A 372 -19.66 34.60 53.11
N SER A 373 -18.80 34.08 52.23
CA SER A 373 -19.21 33.36 51.03
C SER A 373 -18.54 31.99 51.10
N VAL A 374 -19.34 30.97 51.39
CA VAL A 374 -18.94 29.56 51.48
C VAL A 374 -18.34 29.13 50.13
N SER A 375 -17.04 28.87 50.12
CA SER A 375 -16.37 28.11 49.06
C SER A 375 -16.85 26.66 49.12
N ARG A 376 -17.78 26.26 48.26
CA ARG A 376 -18.09 24.84 48.04
C ARG A 376 -16.87 24.19 47.38
N SER A 377 -16.13 23.41 48.16
CA SER A 377 -15.19 22.42 47.66
C SER A 377 -15.93 21.41 46.79
N SER A 378 -15.85 21.56 45.47
CA SER A 378 -16.58 20.71 44.52
C SER A 378 -15.92 19.32 44.44
N ASP A 379 -16.48 18.33 45.13
CA ASP A 379 -16.17 16.90 44.95
C ASP A 379 -16.81 16.33 43.66
N THR A 380 -16.96 17.18 42.66
CA THR A 380 -17.61 16.89 41.38
C THR A 380 -16.60 16.18 40.47
N ALA A 381 -16.93 14.96 40.05
CA ALA A 381 -16.16 14.14 39.13
C ALA A 381 -16.41 14.51 37.67
N VAL A 382 -17.67 14.82 37.31
CA VAL A 382 -18.08 15.19 35.95
C VAL A 382 -19.05 16.36 36.03
N SER A 383 -18.78 17.46 35.32
CA SER A 383 -19.66 18.61 35.19
C SER A 383 -19.92 18.89 33.71
N LEU A 384 -21.20 18.80 33.31
CA LEU A 384 -21.70 19.14 31.98
C LEU A 384 -22.42 20.49 32.10
N LYS A 385 -22.03 21.48 31.29
CA LYS A 385 -22.64 22.82 31.28
C LYS A 385 -23.20 23.13 29.91
N SER A 386 -24.53 23.17 29.79
CA SER A 386 -25.29 23.46 28.56
C SER A 386 -24.74 22.73 27.34
N LEU A 387 -24.50 21.42 27.49
CA LEU A 387 -23.88 20.60 26.47
C LEU A 387 -24.85 20.30 25.34
N SER A 388 -24.49 20.69 24.12
CA SER A 388 -25.08 20.18 22.89
C SER A 388 -24.06 19.38 22.08
N ALA A 389 -24.48 18.22 21.54
CA ALA A 389 -23.58 17.32 20.82
C ALA A 389 -24.27 16.57 19.68
N LYS A 390 -23.48 16.23 18.65
CA LYS A 390 -23.93 15.56 17.43
C LYS A 390 -22.95 14.47 16.97
N TRP A 391 -23.48 13.43 16.32
CA TRP A 391 -22.67 12.36 15.71
C TRP A 391 -22.12 12.74 14.34
N GLN A 392 -22.67 13.73 13.64
CA GLN A 392 -22.17 14.11 12.33
C GLN A 392 -22.19 15.63 12.21
N PRO A 393 -21.05 16.28 11.92
CA PRO A 393 -21.01 17.73 11.85
C PRO A 393 -21.93 18.31 10.77
N ASN A 394 -22.18 17.54 9.71
CA ASN A 394 -22.98 17.92 8.55
C ASN A 394 -24.49 17.68 8.73
N ARG A 395 -24.94 17.02 9.80
CA ARG A 395 -26.37 16.89 10.09
C ARG A 395 -26.84 18.06 10.95
N PRO A 396 -28.04 18.61 10.67
CA PRO A 396 -28.61 19.69 11.47
C PRO A 396 -29.11 19.20 12.84
N GLU A 397 -29.39 17.90 12.98
CA GLU A 397 -29.94 17.34 14.21
C GLU A 397 -28.87 17.17 15.29
N GLU A 398 -29.03 17.92 16.36
CA GLU A 398 -28.35 17.70 17.63
C GLU A 398 -29.10 16.62 18.42
N ILE A 399 -28.36 15.64 18.95
CA ILE A 399 -28.93 14.47 19.63
C ILE A 399 -29.01 14.72 21.14
N LEU A 400 -28.05 15.49 21.65
CA LEU A 400 -28.07 16.05 23.00
C LEU A 400 -28.20 17.56 22.84
N ASN A 401 -29.19 18.15 23.50
CA ASN A 401 -29.50 19.58 23.43
C ASN A 401 -29.53 20.14 24.86
N ASP A 402 -28.64 21.10 25.14
CA ASP A 402 -28.58 21.87 26.40
C ASP A 402 -28.61 21.00 27.67
N VAL A 403 -27.77 19.96 27.71
CA VAL A 403 -27.68 19.04 28.86
C VAL A 403 -26.74 19.61 29.92
N SER A 404 -27.26 19.85 31.13
CA SER A 404 -26.48 20.30 32.29
C SER A 404 -26.61 19.33 33.46
N ILE A 405 -25.50 18.71 33.88
CA ILE A 405 -25.47 17.68 34.93
C ILE A 405 -24.16 17.78 35.70
N ASP A 406 -24.23 17.77 37.03
CA ASP A 406 -23.07 17.64 37.91
C ASP A 406 -23.12 16.28 38.63
N MET A 407 -22.02 15.52 38.58
CA MET A 407 -21.88 14.19 39.18
C MET A 407 -20.72 14.20 40.19
N GLU A 408 -20.97 13.75 41.41
CA GLU A 408 -20.02 13.69 42.52
C GLU A 408 -19.22 12.38 42.53
N LYS A 409 -18.02 12.40 43.12
CA LYS A 409 -17.20 11.20 43.32
C LYS A 409 -17.90 10.23 44.29
N GLY A 410 -17.67 8.92 44.11
CA GLY A 410 -18.15 7.88 45.02
C GLY A 410 -19.63 7.48 44.90
N HIS A 411 -20.39 8.04 43.95
CA HIS A 411 -21.82 7.77 43.78
C HIS A 411 -22.10 6.89 42.54
N LEU A 412 -23.11 6.02 42.63
CA LEU A 412 -23.63 5.22 41.51
C LEU A 412 -24.82 5.95 40.86
N TYR A 413 -24.66 6.35 39.60
CA TYR A 413 -25.70 7.03 38.83
C TYR A 413 -26.43 6.07 37.89
N ILE A 414 -27.75 6.21 37.79
CA ILE A 414 -28.62 5.39 36.91
C ILE A 414 -29.26 6.31 35.87
N VAL A 415 -29.07 6.00 34.57
CA VAL A 415 -29.66 6.75 33.46
C VAL A 415 -30.88 5.98 32.91
N ILE A 416 -32.07 6.58 33.00
CA ILE A 416 -33.34 6.00 32.53
C ILE A 416 -33.97 6.86 31.44
N GLY A 417 -34.76 6.24 30.54
CA GLY A 417 -35.44 6.95 29.45
C GLY A 417 -35.93 6.01 28.34
N ALA A 418 -36.79 6.52 27.46
CA ALA A 418 -37.36 5.76 26.34
C ALA A 418 -36.31 5.22 25.35
N VAL A 419 -36.67 4.21 24.56
CA VAL A 419 -35.80 3.68 23.49
C VAL A 419 -35.51 4.81 22.49
N GLY A 420 -34.23 5.04 22.17
CA GLY A 420 -33.81 6.15 21.29
C GLY A 420 -33.63 7.51 21.96
N ALA A 421 -33.87 7.66 23.27
CA ALA A 421 -33.77 8.94 23.99
C ALA A 421 -32.33 9.49 24.19
N GLY A 422 -31.32 8.98 23.49
CA GLY A 422 -29.95 9.49 23.60
C GLY A 422 -29.13 9.01 24.81
N LYS A 423 -29.61 8.03 25.59
CA LYS A 423 -28.89 7.49 26.77
C LYS A 423 -27.44 7.06 26.48
N SER A 424 -27.25 6.27 25.42
CA SER A 424 -25.91 5.84 24.98
C SER A 424 -25.08 7.02 24.44
N SER A 425 -25.72 7.98 23.78
CA SER A 425 -25.07 9.19 23.29
C SER A 425 -24.57 10.08 24.43
N LEU A 426 -25.28 10.18 25.55
CA LEU A 426 -24.81 10.90 26.73
C LEU A 426 -23.49 10.32 27.26
N ILE A 427 -23.39 9.00 27.35
CA ILE A 427 -22.16 8.31 27.79
C ILE A 427 -21.02 8.53 26.77
N SER A 428 -21.28 8.38 25.48
CA SER A 428 -20.29 8.65 24.44
C SER A 428 -19.83 10.12 24.41
N ALA A 429 -20.70 11.07 24.77
CA ALA A 429 -20.30 12.48 24.91
C ALA A 429 -19.36 12.69 26.10
N ILE A 430 -19.62 12.06 27.26
CA ILE A 430 -18.72 12.08 28.42
C ILE A 430 -17.37 11.44 28.08
N LEU A 431 -17.35 10.35 27.31
CA LEU A 431 -16.13 9.68 26.85
C LEU A 431 -15.36 10.46 25.76
N GLY A 432 -15.90 11.59 25.27
CA GLY A 432 -15.28 12.39 24.21
C GLY A 432 -15.38 11.77 22.81
N GLU A 433 -16.30 10.82 22.60
CA GLU A 433 -16.52 10.13 21.32
C GLU A 433 -17.44 10.92 20.37
N MET A 434 -18.24 11.85 20.90
CA MET A 434 -19.14 12.71 20.14
C MET A 434 -18.55 14.12 19.94
N SER A 435 -18.91 14.75 18.83
CA SER A 435 -18.52 16.13 18.54
C SER A 435 -19.43 17.10 19.29
N ILE A 436 -18.83 17.93 20.14
CA ILE A 436 -19.52 18.97 20.92
C ILE A 436 -19.76 20.21 20.03
N THR A 437 -20.99 20.72 19.98
CA THR A 437 -21.34 21.95 19.27
C THR A 437 -21.26 23.18 20.16
N SER A 438 -21.79 23.07 21.38
CA SER A 438 -21.81 24.14 22.37
C SER A 438 -21.78 23.57 23.79
N GLY A 439 -21.39 24.41 24.75
CA GLY A 439 -21.25 24.02 26.15
C GLY A 439 -19.85 23.55 26.53
N GLY A 440 -19.74 22.98 27.71
CA GLY A 440 -18.47 22.48 28.25
C GLY A 440 -18.65 21.18 29.03
N ILE A 441 -17.62 20.33 28.98
CA ILE A 441 -17.49 19.11 29.77
C ILE A 441 -16.21 19.26 30.61
N ASP A 442 -16.33 19.11 31.91
CA ASP A 442 -15.21 19.07 32.85
C ASP A 442 -15.22 17.70 33.55
N ILE A 443 -14.11 16.97 33.49
CA ILE A 443 -13.94 15.62 34.07
C ILE A 443 -12.67 15.63 34.92
N LYS A 444 -12.80 15.31 36.21
CA LYS A 444 -11.74 15.44 37.23
C LYS A 444 -11.20 14.11 37.77
#